data_AF-A0AA47A624-F1
#
_entry.id   AF-A0AA47A624-F1
#
_cell.length_a   1.000
_cell.length_b   1.000
_cell.length_c   1.000
_cell.angle_alpha   90.00
_cell.angle_beta   90.00
_cell.angle_gamma   90.00
#
_symmetry.space_group_name_H-M   'P 1'
#
loop_
_entity.id
_entity.type
_entity.pdbx_description
1 polymer ?
#
loop_
_entity_poly.entity_id
_entity_poly.type
_entity_poly.pdbx_seq_one_letter_code
_entity_poly.pdbx_strand_id
1 'polypeptide(L)'
;MTARLSPRLAGIVAALPLEPHLRVLEIGCGPGAAARAVAERLTTGHILAIDRSRAAIDRLIVSSGDLIASGRLSARCVAVEDFVVEEDEELFDLVFAIRVGALDGRHPEARRAALRRIAVATRPQARLFVDGGDPLRELPIPRRS
;
A
#
# COMPACT_ATOMS: atom_id res chain seq x y z
N MET A 1 -5.48 -22.07 6.64
CA MET A 1 -5.94 -21.22 7.76
C MET A 1 -5.38 -19.82 7.54
N THR A 2 -6.20 -18.86 7.14
CA THR A 2 -5.79 -17.45 7.08
C THR A 2 -5.49 -17.00 8.51
N ALA A 3 -4.23 -16.64 8.79
CA ALA A 3 -3.88 -16.10 10.10
C ALA A 3 -4.76 -14.88 10.39
N ARG A 4 -5.49 -14.92 11.50
CA ARG A 4 -6.37 -13.83 11.93
C ARG A 4 -5.52 -12.57 12.07
N LEU A 5 -5.97 -11.47 11.48
CA LEU A 5 -5.28 -10.18 11.53
C LEU A 5 -5.09 -9.76 12.99
N SER A 6 -3.91 -9.21 13.34
CA SER A 6 -3.71 -8.70 14.70
C SER A 6 -4.68 -7.54 14.98
N PRO A 7 -5.13 -7.32 16.23
CA PRO A 7 -6.08 -6.25 16.55
C PRO A 7 -5.62 -4.86 16.08
N ARG A 8 -4.32 -4.57 16.22
CA ARG A 8 -3.73 -3.32 15.70
C ARG A 8 -3.92 -3.19 14.20
N LEU A 9 -3.57 -4.23 13.44
CA LEU A 9 -3.66 -4.19 11.99
C LEU A 9 -5.12 -4.16 11.52
N ALA A 10 -6.03 -4.83 12.24
CA ALA A 10 -7.47 -4.75 12.00
C ALA A 10 -8.00 -3.33 12.20
N GLY A 11 -7.59 -2.64 13.27
CA GLY A 11 -7.94 -1.24 13.52
C GLY A 11 -7.42 -0.30 12.42
N ILE A 12 -6.17 -0.51 11.98
CA ILE A 12 -5.58 0.25 10.87
C ILE A 12 -6.39 0.07 9.58
N VAL A 13 -6.66 -1.17 9.16
CA VAL A 13 -7.43 -1.44 7.93
C VAL A 13 -8.87 -0.93 8.07
N ALA A 14 -9.47 -0.97 9.26
CA ALA A 14 -10.79 -0.42 9.53
C ALA A 14 -10.85 1.11 9.41
N ALA A 15 -9.77 1.82 9.74
CA ALA A 15 -9.72 3.28 9.66
C ALA A 15 -9.39 3.83 8.28
N LEU A 16 -8.90 2.99 7.35
CA LEU A 16 -8.70 3.42 5.97
C LEU A 16 -10.07 3.72 5.33
N PRO A 17 -10.23 4.87 4.65
CA PRO A 17 -11.46 5.23 3.94
C PRO A 17 -11.57 4.43 2.64
N LEU A 18 -11.69 3.10 2.77
CA LEU A 18 -11.77 2.19 1.65
C LEU A 18 -13.18 2.22 1.06
N GLU A 19 -13.25 2.40 -0.25
CA GLU A 19 -14.44 2.12 -1.04
C GLU A 19 -14.18 0.90 -1.93
N PRO A 20 -15.21 0.11 -2.29
CA PRO A 20 -15.00 -1.17 -2.97
C PRO A 20 -14.30 -1.10 -4.33
N HIS A 21 -14.30 0.07 -4.96
CA HIS A 21 -13.76 0.32 -6.29
C HIS A 21 -12.36 0.98 -6.29
N LEU A 22 -11.81 1.32 -5.11
CA LEU A 22 -10.56 2.06 -5.05
C LEU A 22 -9.38 1.23 -5.55
N ARG A 23 -8.42 1.94 -6.17
CA ARG A 23 -7.08 1.43 -6.42
C ARG A 23 -6.17 1.83 -5.27
N VAL A 24 -5.61 0.84 -4.60
CA VAL A 24 -4.84 0.99 -3.37
C VAL A 24 -3.38 0.61 -3.60
N LEU A 25 -2.45 1.41 -3.09
CA LEU A 25 -1.02 1.08 -3.02
C LEU A 25 -0.62 0.88 -1.56
N GLU A 26 -0.20 -0.34 -1.20
CA GLU A 26 0.47 -0.60 0.08
C GLU A 26 1.99 -0.56 -0.10
N ILE A 27 2.66 0.27 0.69
CA ILE A 27 4.13 0.35 0.72
C ILE A 27 4.65 -0.38 1.95
N GLY A 28 5.62 -1.28 1.73
CA GLY A 28 6.22 -2.09 2.80
C GLY A 28 5.25 -3.11 3.38
N CYS A 29 4.63 -3.92 2.52
CA CYS A 29 3.53 -4.80 2.90
C CYS A 29 3.94 -5.99 3.79
N GLY A 30 5.24 -6.27 3.92
CA GLY A 30 5.74 -7.44 4.63
C GLY A 30 5.08 -8.72 4.08
N PRO A 31 4.69 -9.68 4.94
CA PRO A 31 4.01 -10.90 4.50
C PRO A 31 2.59 -10.69 3.92
N GLY A 32 2.13 -9.44 3.77
CA GLY A 32 0.89 -9.12 3.05
C GLY A 32 -0.39 -9.30 3.85
N ALA A 33 -0.33 -9.29 5.19
CA ALA A 33 -1.53 -9.44 6.00
C ALA A 33 -2.53 -8.28 5.79
N ALA A 34 -2.04 -7.03 5.74
CA ALA A 34 -2.87 -5.87 5.48
C ALA A 34 -3.39 -5.88 4.04
N ALA A 35 -2.52 -6.12 3.05
CA ALA A 35 -2.88 -6.28 1.64
C ALA A 35 -4.09 -7.20 1.44
N ARG A 36 -4.05 -8.40 2.03
CA ARG A 36 -5.16 -9.37 1.92
C ARG A 36 -6.44 -8.83 2.56
N ALA A 37 -6.36 -8.26 3.75
CA ALA A 37 -7.53 -7.70 4.43
C ALA A 37 -8.15 -6.49 3.69
N VAL A 38 -7.32 -5.70 2.99
CA VAL A 38 -7.81 -4.63 2.11
C VAL A 38 -8.45 -5.25 0.86
N ALA A 39 -7.79 -6.19 0.19
CA ALA A 39 -8.31 -6.85 -1.02
C ALA A 39 -9.66 -7.54 -0.80
N GLU A 40 -9.89 -8.11 0.39
CA GLU A 40 -11.17 -8.69 0.79
C GLU A 40 -12.33 -7.67 0.84
N ARG A 41 -12.03 -6.39 1.04
CA ARG A 41 -13.01 -5.29 1.03
C ARG A 41 -13.23 -4.67 -0.35
N LEU A 42 -12.35 -4.99 -1.30
CA LEU A 42 -12.46 -4.52 -2.69
C LEU A 42 -13.33 -5.50 -3.49
N THR A 43 -14.15 -4.94 -4.37
CA THR A 43 -15.00 -5.70 -5.30
C THR A 43 -14.53 -5.48 -6.74
N THR A 44 -14.58 -4.24 -7.21
CA THR A 44 -14.07 -3.81 -8.53
C THR A 44 -12.71 -3.14 -8.42
N GLY A 45 -12.29 -2.80 -7.21
CA GLY A 45 -10.99 -2.20 -6.93
C GLY A 45 -9.84 -3.20 -6.96
N HIS A 46 -8.64 -2.67 -6.76
CA HIS A 46 -7.39 -3.42 -6.79
C HIS A 46 -6.43 -2.89 -5.73
N ILE A 47 -5.64 -3.77 -5.12
CA ILE A 47 -4.49 -3.39 -4.32
C ILE A 47 -3.19 -3.89 -4.93
N LEU A 48 -2.26 -2.97 -5.15
CA LEU A 48 -0.85 -3.29 -5.38
C LEU A 48 -0.10 -3.22 -4.05
N ALA A 49 0.49 -4.33 -3.64
CA ALA A 49 1.34 -4.40 -2.46
C ALA A 49 2.82 -4.47 -2.84
N ILE A 50 3.62 -3.51 -2.39
CA ILE A 50 5.05 -3.45 -2.66
C ILE A 50 5.88 -3.65 -1.40
N ASP A 51 7.01 -4.33 -1.53
CA ASP A 51 8.02 -4.46 -0.48
C ASP A 51 9.41 -4.63 -1.12
N ARG A 52 10.45 -4.15 -0.44
CA ARG A 52 11.85 -4.37 -0.87
C ARG A 52 12.32 -5.80 -0.64
N SER A 53 11.65 -6.53 0.25
CA SER A 53 11.99 -7.90 0.61
C SER A 53 11.33 -8.89 -0.33
N ARG A 54 12.15 -9.56 -1.16
CA ARG A 54 11.69 -10.66 -2.02
C ARG A 54 11.00 -11.76 -1.22
N ALA A 55 11.55 -12.13 -0.07
CA ALA A 55 10.97 -13.15 0.80
C ALA A 55 9.58 -12.75 1.35
N ALA A 56 9.33 -11.45 1.57
CA ALA A 56 8.03 -10.95 1.98
C ALA A 56 7.00 -11.08 0.85
N ILE A 57 7.38 -10.66 -0.36
CA ILE A 57 6.56 -10.77 -1.57
C ILE A 57 6.24 -12.22 -1.92
N ASP A 58 7.22 -13.12 -1.88
CA ASP A 58 7.00 -14.54 -2.17
C ASP A 58 5.97 -15.15 -1.19
N ARG A 59 6.02 -14.78 0.10
CA ARG A 59 5.03 -15.21 1.10
C ARG A 59 3.64 -14.62 0.85
N LEU A 60 3.56 -13.34 0.47
CA LEU A 60 2.30 -12.71 0.10
C LEU A 60 1.66 -13.45 -1.08
N ILE A 61 2.42 -13.74 -2.14
CA ILE A 61 1.94 -14.45 -3.33
C ILE A 61 1.40 -15.83 -2.95
N VAL A 62 2.18 -16.63 -2.21
CA VAL A 62 1.76 -17.97 -1.76
C VAL A 62 0.47 -17.93 -0.94
N SER A 63 0.28 -16.90 -0.12
CA SER A 63 -0.89 -16.78 0.76
C SER A 63 -2.10 -16.08 0.15
N SER A 64 -2.01 -15.59 -1.10
CA SER A 64 -3.04 -14.73 -1.74
C SER A 64 -3.50 -15.22 -3.11
N GLY A 65 -3.30 -16.51 -3.43
CA GLY A 65 -3.59 -17.08 -4.75
C GLY A 65 -4.96 -16.70 -5.31
N ASP A 66 -6.03 -16.86 -4.53
CA ASP A 66 -7.40 -16.55 -4.97
C ASP A 66 -7.63 -15.06 -5.25
N LEU A 67 -7.04 -14.17 -4.43
CA LEU A 67 -7.16 -12.72 -4.59
C LEU A 67 -6.37 -12.21 -5.80
N ILE A 68 -5.23 -12.84 -6.07
CA ILE A 68 -4.41 -12.56 -7.24
C ILE A 68 -5.12 -13.07 -8.49
N ALA A 69 -5.62 -14.31 -8.47
CA ALA A 69 -6.37 -14.90 -9.56
C ALA A 69 -7.65 -14.11 -9.88
N SER A 70 -8.31 -13.53 -8.88
CA SER A 70 -9.47 -12.67 -9.08
C SER A 70 -9.11 -11.24 -9.52
N GLY A 71 -7.83 -10.91 -9.70
CA GLY A 71 -7.37 -9.58 -10.09
C GLY A 71 -7.55 -8.49 -9.02
N ARG A 72 -7.79 -8.85 -7.76
CA ARG A 72 -7.99 -7.87 -6.66
C ARG A 72 -6.70 -7.52 -5.93
N LEU A 73 -5.66 -8.36 -6.04
CA LEU A 73 -4.36 -8.15 -5.42
C LEU A 73 -3.24 -8.41 -6.42
N SER A 74 -2.24 -7.55 -6.43
CA SER A 74 -0.95 -7.82 -7.08
C SER A 74 0.20 -7.50 -6.12
N ALA A 75 1.37 -8.10 -6.37
CA ALA A 75 2.54 -7.94 -5.52
C ALA A 75 3.77 -7.61 -6.37
N ARG A 76 4.57 -6.62 -5.95
CA ARG A 76 5.81 -6.23 -6.65
C ARG A 76 6.97 -6.09 -5.66
N CYS A 77 8.09 -6.74 -5.95
CA CYS A 77 9.31 -6.61 -5.15
C CYS A 77 10.08 -5.36 -5.58
N VAL A 78 9.84 -4.24 -4.90
CA VAL A 78 10.43 -2.94 -5.22
C VAL A 78 10.42 -2.03 -3.99
N ALA A 79 11.45 -1.20 -3.85
CA ALA A 79 11.48 -0.16 -2.84
C ALA A 79 10.69 1.07 -3.34
N VAL A 80 10.04 1.81 -2.45
CA VAL A 80 9.18 2.95 -2.85
C VAL A 80 9.96 4.04 -3.58
N GLU A 81 11.24 4.23 -3.25
CA GLU A 81 12.15 5.17 -3.89
C GLU A 81 12.43 4.86 -5.37
N ASP A 82 12.25 3.59 -5.76
CA ASP A 82 12.48 3.07 -7.11
C ASP A 82 11.18 2.72 -7.84
N PHE A 83 10.03 2.86 -7.16
CA PHE A 83 8.73 2.51 -7.72
C PHE A 83 8.39 3.37 -8.95
N VAL A 84 7.92 2.69 -10.00
CA VAL A 84 7.44 3.27 -11.25
C VAL A 84 6.12 2.60 -11.58
N VAL A 85 5.13 3.40 -12.01
CA VAL A 85 3.86 2.89 -12.56
C VAL A 85 4.13 2.47 -13.99
N GLU A 86 3.68 1.28 -14.36
CA GLU A 86 3.82 0.78 -15.73
C GLU A 86 2.94 1.58 -16.70
N GLU A 87 3.27 1.62 -18.00
CA GLU A 87 2.62 2.51 -18.97
C GLU A 87 1.09 2.33 -19.05
N ASP A 88 0.61 1.10 -18.87
CA ASP A 88 -0.81 0.75 -18.88
C ASP A 88 -1.42 0.58 -17.48
N GLU A 89 -0.67 0.89 -16.42
CA GLU A 89 -1.13 0.73 -15.04
C GLU A 89 -1.88 1.98 -14.57
N GLU A 90 -3.14 1.80 -14.18
CA GLU A 90 -3.94 2.89 -13.62
C GLU A 90 -3.38 3.39 -12.28
N LEU A 91 -3.42 4.72 -12.10
CA LEU A 91 -2.98 5.42 -10.89
C LEU A 91 -3.82 5.05 -9.65
N PHE A 92 -3.24 5.26 -8.46
CA PHE A 92 -3.86 4.90 -7.18
C PHE A 92 -4.66 6.04 -6.56
N ASP A 93 -5.76 5.68 -5.87
CA ASP A 93 -6.65 6.57 -5.12
C ASP A 93 -6.26 6.66 -3.65
N LEU A 94 -5.69 5.59 -3.10
CA LEU A 94 -5.30 5.51 -1.70
C LEU A 94 -3.93 4.87 -1.58
N VAL A 95 -3.07 5.47 -0.78
CA VAL A 95 -1.75 4.92 -0.46
C VAL A 95 -1.64 4.76 1.05
N PHE A 96 -1.12 3.63 1.51
CA PHE A 96 -0.79 3.50 2.92
C PHE A 96 0.53 2.77 3.18
N ALA A 97 1.15 3.07 4.32
CA ALA A 97 2.42 2.47 4.72
C ALA A 97 2.48 2.27 6.24
N ILE A 98 2.74 1.03 6.69
CA ILE A 98 2.77 0.68 8.12
C ILE A 98 4.19 0.35 8.53
N ARG A 99 4.77 1.13 9.45
CA ARG A 99 6.16 0.99 9.93
C ARG A 99 7.23 0.99 8.81
N VAL A 100 7.06 1.86 7.82
CA VAL A 100 8.05 2.04 6.75
C VAL A 100 9.03 3.15 7.09
N GLY A 101 10.31 2.79 7.27
CA GLY A 101 11.39 3.71 7.65
C GLY A 101 11.52 4.96 6.77
N ALA A 102 11.27 4.83 5.47
CA ALA A 102 11.30 5.97 4.55
C ALA A 102 10.18 7.00 4.82
N LEU A 103 9.11 6.61 5.50
CA LEU A 103 7.91 7.45 5.73
C LEU A 103 7.67 7.80 7.20
N ASP A 104 8.44 7.23 8.13
CA ASP A 104 8.31 7.50 9.58
C ASP A 104 9.04 8.77 10.06
N GLY A 105 9.73 9.47 9.16
CA GLY A 105 10.37 10.77 9.42
C GLY A 105 11.83 10.70 9.86
N ARG A 106 12.40 9.52 10.12
CA ARG A 106 13.82 9.37 10.52
C ARG A 106 14.82 9.66 9.41
N HIS A 107 14.39 9.56 8.15
CA HIS A 107 15.24 9.72 6.97
C HIS A 107 14.64 10.73 5.96
N PRO A 108 14.97 12.04 6.07
CA PRO A 108 14.35 13.08 5.25
C PRO A 108 14.55 12.91 3.74
N GLU A 109 15.71 12.41 3.31
CA GLU A 109 16.02 12.19 1.89
C GLU A 109 15.21 11.03 1.30
N ALA A 110 15.17 9.90 2.00
CA ALA A 110 14.35 8.75 1.63
C ALA A 110 12.86 9.13 1.57
N ARG A 111 12.39 9.92 2.54
CA ARG A 111 11.01 10.43 2.54
C ARG A 111 10.69 11.26 1.32
N ARG A 112 11.60 12.18 0.96
CA ARG A 112 11.42 13.06 -0.19
C ARG A 112 11.46 12.28 -1.51
N ALA A 113 12.31 11.26 -1.63
CA ALA A 113 12.32 10.37 -2.78
C ALA A 113 11.01 9.55 -2.89
N ALA A 114 10.57 8.95 -1.78
CA ALA A 114 9.33 8.19 -1.71
C ALA A 114 8.11 9.05 -2.10
N LEU A 115 7.98 10.25 -1.52
CA LEU A 115 6.87 11.15 -1.81
C LEU A 115 6.81 11.58 -3.28
N ARG A 116 7.97 11.72 -3.96
CA ARG A 116 7.99 11.99 -5.41
C ARG A 116 7.44 10.81 -6.22
N ARG A 117 7.81 9.58 -5.86
CA ARG A 117 7.29 8.38 -6.56
C ARG A 117 5.78 8.22 -6.29
N ILE A 118 5.35 8.41 -5.05
CA ILE A 118 3.93 8.39 -4.67
C ILE A 118 3.15 9.46 -5.45
N ALA A 119 3.68 10.67 -5.58
CA ALA A 119 3.03 11.75 -6.31
C ALA A 119 2.79 11.41 -7.80
N VAL A 120 3.76 10.77 -8.45
CA VAL A 120 3.63 10.32 -9.85
C VAL A 120 2.65 9.16 -9.97
N ALA A 121 2.57 8.30 -8.95
CA ALA A 121 1.76 7.09 -8.99
C ALA A 121 0.27 7.30 -8.63
N THR A 122 -0.13 8.52 -8.25
CA THR A 122 -1.43 8.74 -7.63
C THR A 122 -2.29 9.75 -8.37
N ARG A 123 -3.61 9.53 -8.34
CA ARG A 123 -4.60 10.50 -8.85
C ARG A 123 -4.54 11.81 -8.05
N PRO A 124 -4.97 12.95 -8.61
CA PRO A 124 -4.94 14.26 -7.93
C PRO A 124 -5.64 14.30 -6.56
N GLN A 125 -6.67 13.47 -6.36
CA GLN A 125 -7.46 13.40 -5.12
C GLN A 125 -6.97 12.31 -4.16
N ALA A 126 -5.89 11.62 -4.51
CA ALA A 126 -5.42 10.51 -3.71
C ALA A 126 -4.92 10.94 -2.33
N ARG A 127 -5.06 10.02 -1.37
CA ARG A 127 -4.74 10.24 0.05
C ARG A 127 -3.65 9.28 0.50
N LEU A 128 -2.72 9.77 1.33
CA LEU A 128 -1.60 8.98 1.86
C LEU A 128 -1.72 8.85 3.38
N PHE A 129 -1.74 7.61 3.87
CA PHE A 129 -1.80 7.29 5.30
C PHE A 129 -0.52 6.58 5.76
N VAL A 130 0.06 7.00 6.88
CA VAL A 130 1.26 6.39 7.45
C VAL A 130 1.10 6.12 8.95
N ASP A 131 1.94 5.22 9.47
CA ASP A 131 2.04 4.96 10.92
C ASP A 131 2.48 6.23 11.70
N GLY A 132 2.11 6.31 12.98
CA GLY A 132 2.37 7.48 13.84
C GLY A 132 1.15 8.37 14.15
N GLY A 133 -0.06 7.84 14.01
CA GLY A 133 -1.31 8.41 14.54
C GLY A 133 -2.11 7.37 15.33
N ASP A 134 -3.35 7.68 15.70
CA ASP A 134 -4.30 6.74 16.31
C ASP A 134 -5.52 6.54 15.40
N PRO A 135 -5.53 5.53 14.50
CA PRO A 135 -4.49 4.53 14.26
C PRO A 135 -3.48 4.90 13.15
N LEU A 136 -3.76 5.94 12.35
CA LEU A 136 -2.90 6.39 11.25
C LEU A 136 -2.87 7.92 11.19
N ARG A 137 -1.84 8.46 10.52
CA ARG A 137 -1.71 9.87 10.19
C ARG A 137 -1.84 10.07 8.68
N GLU A 138 -2.66 11.03 8.26
CA GLU A 138 -2.69 11.46 6.86
C GLU A 138 -1.54 12.43 6.57
N LEU A 139 -0.87 12.23 5.44
CA LEU A 139 0.19 13.11 4.93
C LEU A 139 -0.21 13.70 3.58
N PRO A 140 0.17 14.96 3.30
CA PRO A 140 -0.04 15.53 1.98
C PRO A 140 0.84 14.82 0.94
N ILE A 141 0.26 14.55 -0.24
CA ILE A 141 0.99 14.09 -1.41
C ILE A 141 1.45 15.34 -2.18
N PRO A 142 2.75 15.54 -2.43
CA PRO A 142 3.24 16.68 -3.19
C PRO A 142 2.63 16.65 -4.59
N ARG A 143 2.00 17.75 -5.03
CA ARG A 143 1.52 17.89 -6.40
C ARG A 143 2.55 18.67 -7.19
N ARG A 144 2.86 18.21 -8.41
CA ARG A 144 3.60 19.02 -9.37
C ARG A 144 2.67 20.17 -9.77
N SER A 145 3.02 21.38 -9.34
CA SER A 145 2.50 22.64 -9.89
C SER A 145 2.99 22.83 -11.32
#